data_AF-A0A3B9S033-F1
#
_entry.id   AF-A0A3B9S033-F1
#
_cell.length_a   1.000
_cell.length_b   1.000
_cell.length_c   1.000
_cell.angle_alpha   90.00
_cell.angle_beta   90.00
_cell.angle_gamma   90.00
#
_symmetry.space_group_name_H-M   'P 1'
#
loop_
_entity.id
_entity.type
_entity.pdbx_description
1 polymer ?
#
loop_
_entity_poly.entity_id
_entity_poly.type
_entity_poly.pdbx_seq_one_letter_code
_entity_poly.pdbx_strand_id
1 'polypeptide(L)' 'HAGAIISGGKGTATEKMIALQEAGIHVVNTPAEIGEKMMEVLGKA' A
#
# COMPACT_ATOMS: atom_id res chain seq x y z
N HIS A 1 5.84 -11.26 -12.36
CA HIS A 1 4.88 -12.39 -12.30
C HIS A 1 3.85 -12.23 -13.41
N ALA A 2 3.42 -13.31 -14.05
CA ALA A 2 2.46 -13.27 -15.16
C ALA A 2 1.15 -12.51 -14.80
N GLY A 3 0.75 -12.50 -13.53
CA GLY A 3 -0.44 -11.78 -13.04
C GLY A 3 -0.25 -10.30 -12.69
N ALA A 4 0.96 -9.73 -12.83
CA ALA A 4 1.19 -8.31 -12.59
C ALA A 4 0.81 -7.48 -13.84
N ILE A 5 -0.49 -7.35 -14.10
CA ILE A 5 -1.03 -6.70 -15.30
C ILE A 5 -2.17 -5.75 -14.95
N ILE A 6 -2.20 -4.59 -15.62
CA ILE A 6 -3.35 -3.69 -15.67
C ILE A 6 -4.10 -4.00 -16.96
N SER A 7 -5.38 -4.34 -16.89
CA SER A 7 -6.21 -4.69 -18.05
C SER A 7 -7.59 -4.08 -17.93
N GLY A 8 -8.10 -3.50 -19.03
CA GLY A 8 -9.38 -2.81 -19.04
C GLY A 8 -9.47 -1.66 -18.02
N GLY A 9 -8.34 -1.00 -17.72
CA GLY A 9 -8.25 0.08 -16.74
C GLY A 9 -8.27 -0.38 -15.27
N LYS A 10 -8.32 -1.69 -14.99
CA LYS A 10 -8.34 -2.27 -13.64
C LYS A 10 -7.00 -2.92 -13.30
N GLY A 11 -6.71 -3.04 -12.01
CA GLY A 11 -5.48 -3.64 -11.47
C GLY A 11 -4.40 -2.62 -11.13
N THR A 12 -4.72 -1.32 -11.12
CA THR A 12 -3.72 -0.27 -10.85
C THR A 12 -3.20 -0.33 -9.40
N ALA A 13 -2.04 0.26 -9.14
CA ALA A 13 -1.55 0.39 -7.77
C ALA A 13 -2.43 1.37 -6.97
N THR A 14 -2.80 2.50 -7.59
CA THR A 14 -3.59 3.56 -6.96
C THR A 14 -4.94 3.06 -6.44
N GLU A 15 -5.71 2.31 -7.22
CA GLU A 15 -7.00 1.77 -6.75
C GLU A 15 -6.85 0.86 -5.53
N LYS A 16 -5.75 0.09 -5.48
CA LYS A 16 -5.46 -0.83 -4.37
C LYS A 16 -5.06 -0.06 -3.12
N MET A 17 -4.22 0.95 -3.28
CA MET A 17 -3.79 1.82 -2.19
C MET A 17 -4.98 2.55 -1.55
N ILE A 18 -5.89 3.10 -2.37
CA ILE A 18 -7.12 3.75 -1.90
C ILE A 18 -8.00 2.75 -1.12
N ALA A 19 -8.29 1.58 -1.71
CA ALA A 19 -9.14 0.58 -1.06
C ALA A 19 -8.58 0.10 0.29
N LEU A 20 -7.25 -0.04 0.40
CA LEU A 20 -6.58 -0.41 1.65
C LEU A 20 -6.68 0.73 2.68
N GLN A 21 -6.45 1.99 2.27
CA GLN A 21 -6.59 3.16 3.14
C GLN A 21 -8.03 3.32 3.65
N GLU A 22 -9.04 3.13 2.80
CA GLU A 22 -10.46 3.16 3.18
C GLU A 22 -10.82 2.06 4.19
N ALA A 23 -10.12 0.92 4.13
CA ALA A 23 -10.23 -0.16 5.12
C ALA A 23 -9.47 0.12 6.43
N GLY A 24 -8.84 1.30 6.57
CA GLY A 24 -8.06 1.69 7.75
C GLY A 24 -6.64 1.13 7.78
N ILE A 25 -6.14 0.58 6.66
CA ILE A 25 -4.78 0.05 6.57
C ILE A 25 -3.79 1.19 6.29
N HIS A 26 -2.68 1.21 7.03
CA HIS A 26 -1.58 2.12 6.77
C HIS A 26 -0.89 1.75 5.45
N VAL A 27 -0.91 2.68 4.49
CA VAL A 27 -0.27 2.53 3.18
C VAL A 27 0.80 3.60 3.04
N VAL A 28 1.99 3.20 2.58
CA VAL A 28 3.14 4.08 2.33
C VAL A 28 3.38 4.23 0.82
N ASN A 29 4.02 5.34 0.42
CA ASN A 29 4.21 5.64 -1.01
C ASN A 29 5.45 4.97 -1.59
N THR A 30 6.42 4.66 -0.73
CA THR A 30 7.66 4.01 -1.15
C THR A 30 7.99 2.81 -0.26
N PRO A 31 8.65 1.77 -0.79
CA PRO A 31 9.09 0.64 0.04
C PRO A 31 10.04 1.03 1.18
N ALA A 32 10.77 2.14 1.04
CA ALA A 32 11.72 2.61 2.05
C ALA A 32 11.04 3.04 3.36
N GLU A 33 9.81 3.56 3.26
CA GLU A 33 9.02 4.05 4.40
C GLU A 33 8.38 2.94 5.23
N ILE A 34 8.38 1.69 4.75
CA ILE A 34 7.70 0.56 5.41
C ILE A 34 8.20 0.40 6.85
N GLY A 35 9.51 0.44 7.07
CA GLY A 35 10.10 0.27 8.39
C GLY A 35 9.69 1.37 9.37
N GLU A 36 9.75 2.63 8.93
CA GLU A 36 9.38 3.80 9.73
C GLU A 36 7.90 3.77 10.11
N LYS A 37 7.01 3.49 9.14
CA LYS A 37 5.57 3.39 9.40
C LYS A 37 5.25 2.25 10.38
N MET A 38 5.96 1.13 10.28
CA MET A 38 5.79 0.03 11.23
C MET A 38 6.19 0.42 12.65
N MET A 39 7.29 1.15 12.84
CA MET A 39 7.71 1.62 14.16
C MET A 39 6.69 2.60 14.77
N GLU A 40 6.15 3.51 13.96
CA GLU A 40 5.09 4.45 14.34
C GLU A 40 3.84 3.70 14.84
N VAL A 41 3.32 2.76 14.05
CA VAL A 41 2.08 2.03 14.35
C VAL A 41 2.23 1.10 15.54
N LEU A 42 3.41 0.47 15.71
CA LEU A 42 3.68 -0.42 16.83
C LEU A 42 4.06 0.30 18.14
N GLY A 43 4.12 1.64 18.13
CA GLY A 43 4.47 2.44 19.32
C GLY A 43 5.91 2.24 19.79
N LYS A 44 6.85 2.03 18.86
CA LYS A 44 8.28 1.83 19.15
C LYS A 44 9.15 3.06 18.87
N ALA A 45 8.52 4.23 18.71
CA ALA A 45 9.19 5.52 18.51
C ALA A 45 9.63 6.15 19.83
#